data_AF-A0A0W1AK73-F1
#
_entry.id   AF-A0A0W1AK73-F1
#
_cell.length_a   1.000
_cell.length_b   1.000
_cell.length_c   1.000
_cell.angle_alpha   90.00
_cell.angle_beta   90.00
_cell.angle_gamma   90.00
#
_symmetry.space_group_name_H-M   'P 1'
#
loop_
_entity.id
_entity.type
_entity.pdbx_description
1 polymer ?
#
loop_
_entity_poly.entity_id
_entity_poly.type
_entity_poly.pdbx_seq_one_letter_code
_entity_poly.pdbx_strand_id
1 'polypeptide(L)'
;MARHEYPSHIQYFGQKMKSRISLKPEFKNERKAMRYLPESDANNVYLDKEKQKKHTIQWLDEENLAVDRKGLILSGEYTFILTCEEEPKLICSANLHHSYMANGKKILASGSLTFERGKLVKISNNSGHYRPTDDEMLDAIKALYIASGGSLKTYKSFSTTEQHVYSVKQLFAVEHFNEVSPLSEEESPNLSEVIDSGYDIVIASKNTKVPQDNSRYGKGLKQELELLYGKIITKYSALYAPIKTHDSVDAGQSPINTPG
;
A
#
# COMPACT_ATOMS: atom_id res chain seq x y z
N MET A 1 13.52 17.39 -3.78
CA MET A 1 13.92 16.10 -3.17
C MET A 1 14.44 15.20 -4.27
N ALA A 2 15.59 14.55 -4.05
CA ALA A 2 16.10 13.57 -4.99
C ALA A 2 15.10 12.42 -5.16
N ARG A 3 15.13 11.72 -6.30
CA ARG A 3 14.36 10.46 -6.46
C ARG A 3 14.77 9.56 -5.28
N HIS A 4 13.80 9.18 -4.43
CA HIS A 4 13.92 8.28 -3.28
C HIS A 4 14.18 8.90 -1.89
N GLU A 5 14.20 10.21 -1.74
CA GLU A 5 14.20 10.83 -0.41
C GLU A 5 12.78 10.90 0.15
N TYR A 6 12.60 10.40 1.36
CA TYR A 6 11.38 10.53 2.14
C TYR A 6 11.61 11.52 3.30
N PRO A 7 10.62 12.32 3.69
CA PRO A 7 10.77 13.22 4.83
C PRO A 7 11.16 12.44 6.08
N SER A 8 12.15 12.92 6.84
CA SER A 8 12.63 12.26 8.07
C SER A 8 11.60 12.32 9.19
N HIS A 9 10.79 13.38 9.20
CA HIS A 9 9.70 13.63 10.14
C HIS A 9 8.40 13.73 9.35
N ILE A 10 7.44 12.87 9.68
CA ILE A 10 6.13 12.86 9.06
C ILE A 10 5.09 12.92 10.18
N GLN A 11 4.14 13.83 10.06
CA GLN A 11 3.00 13.93 10.96
C GLN A 11 1.70 13.90 10.16
N TYR A 12 0.65 13.36 10.76
CA TYR A 12 -0.70 13.37 10.19
C TYR A 12 -1.70 13.51 11.34
N PHE A 13 -2.54 14.55 11.29
CA PHE A 13 -3.48 14.89 12.37
C PHE A 13 -2.84 14.91 13.78
N GLY A 14 -1.65 15.51 13.88
CA GLY A 14 -0.88 15.62 15.13
C GLY A 14 -0.16 14.33 15.56
N GLN A 15 -0.37 13.20 14.88
CA GLN A 15 0.32 11.94 15.18
C GLN A 15 1.63 11.84 14.40
N LYS A 16 2.71 11.47 15.09
CA LYS A 16 4.00 11.19 14.46
C LYS A 16 3.95 9.82 13.78
N MET A 17 4.24 9.78 12.50
CA MET A 17 4.21 8.55 11.69
C MET A 17 5.59 7.91 11.71
N LYS A 18 5.76 6.81 12.45
CA LYS A 18 7.06 6.15 12.64
C LYS A 18 7.38 5.16 11.51
N SER A 19 6.35 4.54 10.95
CA SER A 19 6.49 3.44 10.00
C SER A 19 6.43 3.89 8.53
N ARG A 20 7.20 3.21 7.68
CA ARG A 20 7.14 3.35 6.21
C ARG A 20 7.03 1.96 5.58
N ILE A 21 5.82 1.57 5.22
CA ILE A 21 5.51 0.25 4.69
C ILE A 21 5.92 0.21 3.23
N SER A 22 6.70 -0.82 2.86
CA SER A 22 7.13 -1.06 1.48
C SER A 22 6.27 -2.13 0.84
N LEU A 23 6.11 -2.05 -0.48
CA LEU A 23 5.55 -3.13 -1.29
C LEU A 23 6.33 -4.43 -1.02
N LYS A 24 5.63 -5.56 -0.78
CA LYS A 24 6.29 -6.83 -0.47
C LYS A 24 7.15 -7.31 -1.65
N PRO A 25 8.26 -8.05 -1.40
CA PRO A 25 9.26 -8.39 -2.42
C PRO A 25 8.73 -9.12 -3.66
N GLU A 26 7.71 -9.96 -3.49
CA GLU A 26 7.07 -10.74 -4.57
C GLU A 26 6.43 -9.84 -5.65
N PHE A 27 6.04 -8.61 -5.30
CA PHE A 27 5.47 -7.64 -6.24
C PHE A 27 6.52 -6.71 -6.89
N LYS A 28 7.82 -6.98 -6.69
CA LYS A 28 8.89 -6.15 -7.29
C LYS A 28 8.85 -6.14 -8.81
N ASN A 29 8.48 -7.25 -9.45
CA ASN A 29 8.41 -7.36 -10.91
C ASN A 29 7.27 -6.51 -11.47
N GLU A 30 6.09 -6.55 -10.87
CA GLU A 30 4.99 -5.63 -11.22
C GLU A 30 5.48 -4.18 -11.17
N ARG A 31 6.03 -3.75 -10.03
CA ARG A 31 6.54 -2.38 -9.87
C ARG A 31 7.61 -2.02 -10.90
N LYS A 32 8.50 -2.95 -11.24
CA LYS A 32 9.55 -2.73 -12.25
C LYS A 32 8.95 -2.60 -13.65
N ALA A 33 7.99 -3.45 -14.01
CA ALA A 33 7.27 -3.37 -15.28
C ALA A 33 6.55 -2.03 -15.42
N MET A 34 5.79 -1.59 -14.40
CA MET A 34 5.06 -0.32 -14.42
C MET A 34 5.97 0.90 -14.60
N ARG A 35 7.24 0.84 -14.16
CA ARG A 35 8.22 1.92 -14.34
C ARG A 35 8.83 1.98 -15.74
N TYR A 36 8.78 0.87 -16.50
CA TYR A 36 9.25 0.87 -17.89
C TYR A 36 8.18 1.33 -18.87
N LEU A 37 6.91 1.14 -18.53
CA LEU A 37 5.80 1.53 -19.38
C LEU A 37 5.59 3.04 -19.35
N PRO A 38 5.33 3.69 -20.51
CA PRO A 38 4.81 5.06 -20.55
C PRO A 38 3.54 5.20 -19.70
N GLU A 39 3.28 6.39 -19.17
CA GLU A 39 2.06 6.67 -18.39
C GLU A 39 0.76 6.52 -19.22
N SER A 40 0.87 6.59 -20.54
CA SER A 40 -0.22 6.39 -21.50
C SER A 40 -0.42 4.92 -21.92
N ASP A 41 0.47 4.00 -21.53
CA ASP A 41 0.35 2.58 -21.87
C ASP A 41 -0.84 1.97 -21.13
N ALA A 42 -1.69 1.23 -21.84
CA ALA A 42 -2.89 0.60 -21.27
C ALA A 42 -2.56 -0.40 -20.14
N ASN A 43 -1.35 -0.96 -20.12
CA ASN A 43 -0.90 -1.86 -19.06
C ASN A 43 -0.34 -1.11 -17.85
N ASN A 44 -0.09 0.20 -17.96
CA ASN A 44 0.38 1.01 -16.83
C ASN A 44 -0.81 1.46 -15.97
N VAL A 45 -1.10 0.65 -14.96
CA VAL A 45 -2.25 0.85 -14.06
C VAL A 45 -1.93 1.73 -12.85
N TYR A 46 -0.70 2.21 -12.72
CA TYR A 46 -0.29 3.04 -11.58
C TYR A 46 -0.78 4.48 -11.73
N LEU A 47 -1.28 5.06 -10.63
CA LEU A 47 -1.71 6.44 -10.63
C LEU A 47 -0.50 7.39 -10.61
N ASP A 48 -0.46 8.32 -11.55
CA ASP A 48 0.40 9.50 -11.44
C ASP A 48 -0.11 10.48 -10.37
N LYS A 49 0.66 11.52 -10.08
CA LYS A 49 0.32 12.51 -9.03
C LYS A 49 -1.01 13.23 -9.31
N GLU A 50 -1.33 13.51 -10.57
CA GLU A 50 -2.57 14.21 -10.91
C GLU A 50 -3.79 13.31 -10.77
N LYS A 51 -3.66 12.01 -11.11
CA LYS A 51 -4.69 11.01 -10.84
C LYS A 51 -4.86 10.77 -9.34
N GLN A 52 -3.78 10.65 -8.57
CA GLN A 52 -3.85 10.51 -7.10
C GLN A 52 -4.63 11.65 -6.44
N LYS A 53 -4.43 12.90 -6.89
CA LYS A 53 -5.19 14.07 -6.39
C LYS A 53 -6.70 13.91 -6.60
N LYS A 54 -7.17 13.20 -7.63
CA LYS A 54 -8.61 12.98 -7.88
C LYS A 54 -9.25 12.03 -6.86
N HIS A 55 -8.45 11.20 -6.21
CA HIS A 55 -8.88 10.21 -5.22
C HIS A 55 -8.56 10.63 -3.77
N THR A 56 -7.98 11.82 -3.58
CA THR A 56 -7.68 12.33 -2.25
C THR A 56 -8.98 12.74 -1.56
N ILE A 57 -9.15 12.33 -0.30
CA ILE A 57 -10.31 12.73 0.51
C ILE A 57 -10.02 14.04 1.25
N GLN A 58 -11.07 14.75 1.61
CA GLN A 58 -11.02 15.95 2.44
C GLN A 58 -11.93 15.75 3.65
N TRP A 59 -11.56 16.39 4.77
CA TRP A 59 -12.39 16.43 5.97
C TRP A 59 -13.08 17.81 6.03
N LEU A 60 -14.38 17.81 6.28
CA LEU A 60 -15.13 19.04 6.57
C LEU A 60 -15.02 19.31 8.07
N ASP A 61 -14.23 20.33 8.45
CA ASP A 61 -13.79 20.57 9.83
C ASP A 61 -14.94 20.72 10.85
N GLU A 62 -16.04 21.37 10.47
CA GLU A 62 -17.17 21.63 11.38
C GLU A 62 -17.92 20.34 11.77
N GLU A 63 -17.95 19.36 10.86
CA GLU A 63 -18.76 18.15 11.04
C GLU A 63 -17.91 16.87 11.06
N ASN A 64 -16.59 16.95 10.89
CA ASN A 64 -15.68 15.79 10.75
C ASN A 64 -16.20 14.77 9.71
N LEU A 65 -16.76 15.26 8.60
CA LEU A 65 -17.26 14.43 7.50
C LEU A 65 -16.20 14.29 6.43
N ALA A 66 -16.00 13.06 5.96
CA ALA A 66 -15.15 12.77 4.83
C ALA A 66 -15.93 12.97 3.51
N VAL A 67 -15.35 13.78 2.63
CA VAL A 67 -15.84 14.02 1.26
C VAL A 67 -14.76 13.69 0.24
N ASP A 68 -15.20 13.35 -0.98
CA ASP A 68 -14.29 13.30 -2.12
C ASP A 68 -13.89 14.71 -2.59
N ARG A 69 -13.03 14.80 -3.61
CA ARG A 69 -12.59 16.09 -4.18
C ARG A 69 -13.72 16.90 -4.83
N LYS A 70 -14.88 16.30 -5.13
CA LYS A 70 -16.06 16.99 -5.64
C LYS A 70 -16.99 17.46 -4.52
N GLY A 71 -16.64 17.21 -3.26
CA GLY A 71 -17.47 17.52 -2.10
C GLY A 71 -18.57 16.48 -1.84
N LEU A 72 -18.54 15.32 -2.51
CA LEU A 72 -19.53 14.27 -2.26
C LEU A 72 -19.20 13.53 -0.97
N ILE A 73 -20.18 13.44 -0.09
CA ILE A 73 -20.10 12.69 1.18
C ILE A 73 -19.85 11.21 0.89
N LEU A 74 -18.79 10.66 1.49
CA LEU A 74 -18.42 9.26 1.31
C LEU A 74 -19.34 8.31 2.08
N SER A 75 -19.71 7.19 1.48
CA SER A 75 -20.47 6.14 2.15
C SER A 75 -20.17 4.78 1.54
N GLY A 76 -20.00 3.76 2.38
CA GLY A 76 -19.57 2.42 1.97
C GLY A 76 -18.10 2.13 2.27
N GLU A 77 -17.61 1.03 1.70
CA GLU A 77 -16.22 0.58 1.89
C GLU A 77 -15.32 1.03 0.74
N TYR A 78 -14.12 1.48 1.09
CA TYR A 78 -13.10 1.94 0.15
C TYR A 78 -11.76 1.31 0.52
N THR A 79 -11.02 0.89 -0.50
CA THR A 79 -9.58 0.69 -0.32
C THR A 79 -8.92 2.04 -0.07
N PHE A 80 -7.90 2.07 0.79
CA PHE A 80 -7.18 3.32 1.06
C PHE A 80 -5.67 3.13 1.14
N ILE A 81 -4.96 4.21 0.86
CA ILE A 81 -3.56 4.37 1.24
C ILE A 81 -3.35 5.72 1.92
N LEU A 82 -2.34 5.79 2.80
CA LEU A 82 -1.82 7.05 3.32
C LEU A 82 -0.41 7.26 2.76
N THR A 83 -0.22 8.28 1.93
CA THR A 83 1.07 8.51 1.24
C THR A 83 2.16 9.01 2.20
N CYS A 84 3.44 8.81 1.84
CA CYS A 84 4.58 9.22 2.67
C CYS A 84 5.67 10.01 1.94
N GLU A 85 5.51 10.31 0.64
CA GLU A 85 6.54 10.99 -0.17
C GLU A 85 6.63 12.49 0.10
N GLU A 86 5.50 13.09 0.45
CA GLU A 86 5.33 14.52 0.72
C GLU A 86 4.50 14.62 2.01
N GLU A 87 3.76 15.73 2.18
CA GLU A 87 2.67 15.78 3.15
C GLU A 87 1.70 14.59 2.94
N PRO A 88 1.35 13.86 4.02
CA PRO A 88 0.51 12.67 3.89
C PRO A 88 -0.87 13.01 3.31
N LYS A 89 -1.27 12.25 2.30
CA LYS A 89 -2.58 12.35 1.66
C LYS A 89 -3.29 11.03 1.82
N LEU A 90 -4.52 11.08 2.34
CA LEU A 90 -5.40 9.92 2.38
C LEU A 90 -6.10 9.79 1.03
N ILE A 91 -5.78 8.71 0.32
CA ILE A 91 -6.32 8.41 -1.01
C ILE A 91 -7.22 7.20 -0.88
N CYS A 92 -8.47 7.33 -1.35
CA CYS A 92 -9.48 6.28 -1.25
C CYS A 92 -10.09 5.95 -2.63
N SER A 93 -10.42 4.67 -2.82
CA SER A 93 -11.15 4.21 -4.00
C SER A 93 -11.92 2.94 -3.73
N ALA A 94 -13.14 2.84 -4.27
CA ALA A 94 -13.92 1.61 -4.22
C ALA A 94 -13.37 0.52 -5.16
N ASN A 95 -12.67 0.91 -6.22
CA ASN A 95 -12.37 0.04 -7.36
C ASN A 95 -10.88 -0.12 -7.68
N LEU A 96 -9.99 0.54 -6.94
CA LEU A 96 -8.55 0.48 -7.20
C LEU A 96 -7.81 -0.35 -6.16
N HIS A 97 -6.68 -0.93 -6.56
CA HIS A 97 -5.80 -1.64 -5.65
C HIS A 97 -4.80 -0.69 -4.98
N HIS A 98 -4.29 -1.09 -3.80
CA HIS A 98 -3.33 -0.29 -3.03
C HIS A 98 -2.05 0.05 -3.80
N SER A 99 -1.47 -0.93 -4.53
CA SER A 99 -0.24 -0.70 -5.31
C SER A 99 -0.45 0.31 -6.44
N TYR A 100 -1.64 0.30 -7.04
CA TYR A 100 -2.00 1.19 -8.14
C TYR A 100 -2.11 2.62 -7.63
N MET A 101 -2.85 2.80 -6.53
CA MET A 101 -2.97 4.10 -5.86
C MET A 101 -1.62 4.61 -5.36
N ALA A 102 -0.76 3.74 -4.84
CA ALA A 102 0.54 4.12 -4.26
C ALA A 102 1.64 4.26 -5.31
N ASN A 103 1.39 3.88 -6.56
CA ASN A 103 2.40 3.84 -7.63
C ASN A 103 3.66 3.05 -7.17
N GLY A 104 3.42 1.93 -6.45
CA GLY A 104 4.44 1.05 -5.90
C GLY A 104 5.46 1.68 -4.93
N LYS A 105 5.18 2.88 -4.41
CA LYS A 105 6.04 3.62 -3.47
C LYS A 105 5.78 3.20 -2.03
N LYS A 106 6.66 3.61 -1.11
CA LYS A 106 6.37 3.43 0.32
C LYS A 106 5.14 4.24 0.73
N ILE A 107 4.43 3.75 1.73
CA ILE A 107 3.23 4.36 2.30
C ILE A 107 3.28 4.31 3.83
N LEU A 108 2.42 5.06 4.50
CA LEU A 108 2.30 5.06 5.97
C LEU A 108 1.25 4.08 6.47
N ALA A 109 0.23 3.79 5.65
CA ALA A 109 -0.81 2.83 5.97
C ALA A 109 -1.56 2.39 4.70
N SER A 110 -2.18 1.22 4.74
CA SER A 110 -3.09 0.74 3.71
C SER A 110 -4.05 -0.30 4.24
N GLY A 111 -5.24 -0.36 3.66
CA GLY A 111 -6.23 -1.40 3.91
C GLY A 111 -7.59 -0.96 3.39
N SER A 112 -8.65 -1.16 4.16
CA SER A 112 -9.97 -0.59 3.85
C SER A 112 -10.46 0.38 4.93
N LEU A 113 -11.27 1.35 4.50
CA LEU A 113 -12.02 2.26 5.35
C LEU A 113 -13.51 2.09 5.04
N THR A 114 -14.35 2.09 6.07
CA THR A 114 -15.80 2.11 5.92
C THR A 114 -16.35 3.44 6.41
N PHE A 115 -17.14 4.10 5.56
CA PHE A 115 -17.82 5.33 5.86
C PHE A 115 -19.32 5.14 5.95
N GLU A 116 -19.96 5.81 6.90
CA GLU A 116 -21.41 5.90 7.03
C GLU A 116 -21.81 7.38 6.97
N ARG A 117 -22.38 7.81 5.84
CA ARG A 117 -22.77 9.22 5.61
C ARG A 117 -21.66 10.22 5.97
N GLY A 118 -20.44 9.94 5.50
CA GLY A 118 -19.24 10.75 5.71
C GLY A 118 -18.49 10.46 6.99
N LYS A 119 -19.07 9.73 7.95
CA LYS A 119 -18.38 9.35 9.19
C LYS A 119 -17.52 8.13 8.95
N LEU A 120 -16.22 8.24 9.24
CA LEU A 120 -15.34 7.07 9.24
C LEU A 120 -15.68 6.20 10.46
N VAL A 121 -16.08 4.94 10.25
CA VAL A 121 -16.54 4.06 11.33
C VAL A 121 -15.68 2.82 11.52
N LYS A 122 -15.05 2.31 10.46
CA LYS A 122 -14.19 1.11 10.50
C LYS A 122 -12.92 1.31 9.69
N ILE A 123 -11.84 0.70 10.14
CA ILE A 123 -10.57 0.58 9.41
C ILE A 123 -10.09 -0.86 9.43
N SER A 124 -9.43 -1.31 8.37
CA SER A 124 -8.69 -2.58 8.35
C SER A 124 -7.29 -2.40 7.80
N ASN A 125 -6.43 -3.39 8.00
CA ASN A 125 -5.12 -3.50 7.34
C ASN A 125 -5.15 -4.48 6.15
N ASN A 126 -6.33 -4.78 5.61
CA ASN A 126 -6.49 -5.75 4.52
C ASN A 126 -5.91 -5.21 3.20
N SER A 127 -4.61 -5.36 3.01
CA SER A 127 -3.89 -4.94 1.81
C SER A 127 -3.04 -6.07 1.26
N GLY A 128 -3.34 -6.53 0.04
CA GLY A 128 -2.62 -7.65 -0.59
C GLY A 128 -1.14 -7.38 -0.79
N HIS A 129 -0.76 -6.24 -1.39
CA HIS A 129 0.64 -6.00 -1.79
C HIS A 129 1.51 -5.37 -0.71
N TYR A 130 0.93 -4.67 0.27
CA TYR A 130 1.68 -4.03 1.35
C TYR A 130 1.65 -4.83 2.65
N ARG A 131 0.53 -5.53 2.94
CA ARG A 131 0.24 -6.30 4.16
C ARG A 131 0.88 -5.65 5.40
N PRO A 132 0.41 -4.45 5.79
CA PRO A 132 0.95 -3.79 6.97
C PRO A 132 0.57 -4.55 8.23
N THR A 133 1.50 -4.64 9.15
CA THR A 133 1.29 -5.20 10.49
C THR A 133 0.43 -4.28 11.35
N ASP A 134 -0.06 -4.81 12.46
CA ASP A 134 -0.87 -4.05 13.42
C ASP A 134 -0.09 -2.87 14.02
N ASP A 135 1.19 -3.08 14.38
CA ASP A 135 2.07 -2.01 14.86
C ASP A 135 2.35 -0.94 13.80
N GLU A 136 2.52 -1.34 12.53
CA GLU A 136 2.70 -0.39 11.43
C GLU A 136 1.46 0.48 11.20
N MET A 137 0.26 -0.01 11.54
CA MET A 137 -1.00 0.68 11.38
C MET A 137 -1.37 1.58 12.56
N LEU A 138 -0.80 1.35 13.75
CA LEU A 138 -1.23 2.00 14.99
C LEU A 138 -1.22 3.53 14.91
N ASP A 139 -0.12 4.13 14.44
CA ASP A 139 -0.01 5.59 14.30
C ASP A 139 -1.09 6.15 13.35
N ALA A 140 -1.38 5.43 12.25
CA ALA A 140 -2.38 5.84 11.27
C ALA A 140 -3.81 5.71 11.82
N ILE A 141 -4.09 4.64 12.59
CA ILE A 141 -5.37 4.44 13.27
C ILE A 141 -5.63 5.60 14.23
N LYS A 142 -4.62 5.98 15.04
CA LYS A 142 -4.72 7.13 15.96
C LYS A 142 -4.98 8.45 15.22
N ALA A 143 -4.25 8.69 14.13
CA ALA A 143 -4.41 9.89 13.33
C ALA A 143 -5.81 9.99 12.72
N LEU A 144 -6.33 8.87 12.20
CA LEU A 144 -7.67 8.81 11.60
C LEU A 144 -8.79 8.87 12.64
N TYR A 145 -8.56 8.36 13.85
CA TYR A 145 -9.47 8.56 14.97
C TYR A 145 -9.66 10.06 15.26
N ILE A 146 -8.56 10.81 15.35
CA ILE A 146 -8.59 12.28 15.51
C ILE A 146 -9.28 12.95 14.33
N ALA A 147 -8.86 12.63 13.09
CA ALA A 147 -9.42 13.23 11.88
C ALA A 147 -10.93 13.03 11.75
N SER A 148 -11.43 11.90 12.23
CA SER A 148 -12.85 11.55 12.21
C SER A 148 -13.67 12.15 13.36
N GLY A 149 -13.07 12.98 14.22
CA GLY A 149 -13.73 13.48 15.43
C GLY A 149 -14.15 12.34 16.37
N GLY A 150 -13.39 11.24 16.37
CA GLY A 150 -13.65 10.05 17.20
C GLY A 150 -14.78 9.14 16.70
N SER A 151 -15.25 9.30 15.45
CA SER A 151 -16.28 8.42 14.89
C SER A 151 -15.74 7.03 14.55
N LEU A 152 -14.44 6.89 14.29
CA LEU A 152 -13.81 5.60 13.99
C LEU A 152 -13.88 4.67 15.21
N LYS A 153 -14.59 3.54 15.08
CA LYS A 153 -14.91 2.65 16.21
C LYS A 153 -14.07 1.39 16.25
N THR A 154 -13.92 0.72 15.11
CA THR A 154 -13.29 -0.60 15.08
C THR A 154 -12.13 -0.67 14.10
N TYR A 155 -11.11 -1.43 14.50
CA TYR A 155 -10.01 -1.86 13.66
C TYR A 155 -10.11 -3.36 13.44
N LYS A 156 -10.10 -3.81 12.19
CA LYS A 156 -10.06 -5.23 11.84
C LYS A 156 -8.67 -5.62 11.34
N SER A 157 -7.99 -6.46 12.11
CA SER A 157 -6.68 -7.02 11.79
C SER A 157 -6.79 -8.26 10.91
N PHE A 158 -5.95 -8.28 9.89
CA PHE A 158 -5.64 -9.38 8.97
C PHE A 158 -4.14 -9.73 9.04
N SER A 159 -3.47 -9.37 10.15
CA SER A 159 -2.06 -9.66 10.37
C SER A 159 -1.80 -11.15 10.67
N THR A 160 -2.84 -11.88 11.04
CA THR A 160 -2.84 -13.32 11.36
C THR A 160 -3.86 -14.07 10.51
N THR A 161 -3.81 -15.40 10.52
CA THR A 161 -4.81 -16.25 9.84
C THR A 161 -6.20 -16.03 10.43
N GLU A 162 -6.31 -15.94 11.75
CA GLU A 162 -7.54 -15.55 12.43
C GLU A 162 -7.69 -14.03 12.39
N GLN A 163 -8.88 -13.56 12.03
CA GLN A 163 -9.18 -12.14 11.94
C GLN A 163 -9.62 -11.64 13.31
N HIS A 164 -8.97 -10.58 13.79
CA HIS A 164 -9.26 -9.99 15.09
C HIS A 164 -9.86 -8.59 14.93
N VAL A 165 -10.85 -8.25 15.74
CA VAL A 165 -11.45 -6.90 15.77
C VAL A 165 -11.07 -6.23 17.07
N TYR A 166 -10.66 -4.97 17.02
CA TYR A 166 -10.20 -4.18 18.18
C TYR A 166 -10.99 -2.88 18.29
N SER A 167 -11.15 -2.39 19.53
CA SER A 167 -11.68 -1.06 19.79
C SER A 167 -10.62 0.00 19.46
N VAL A 168 -10.95 0.91 18.54
CA VAL A 168 -10.04 2.02 18.20
C VAL A 168 -9.86 2.97 19.38
N LYS A 169 -10.86 3.10 20.25
CA LYS A 169 -10.74 3.91 21.46
C LYS A 169 -9.68 3.34 22.42
N GLN A 170 -9.57 2.02 22.54
CA GLN A 170 -8.51 1.39 23.35
C GLN A 170 -7.15 1.53 22.67
N LEU A 171 -7.07 1.28 21.35
CA LEU A 171 -5.84 1.47 20.57
C LEU A 171 -5.32 2.92 20.64
N PHE A 172 -6.22 3.90 20.76
CA PHE A 172 -5.84 5.30 20.92
C PHE A 172 -5.12 5.59 22.24
N ALA A 173 -5.42 4.82 23.30
CA ALA A 173 -4.91 5.04 24.65
C ALA A 173 -3.59 4.34 24.97
N VAL A 174 -3.13 3.42 24.12
CA VAL A 174 -1.91 2.61 24.35
C VAL A 174 -0.74 3.10 23.48
N GLU A 175 0.50 2.84 23.87
CA GLU A 175 1.66 3.14 23.03
C GLU A 175 2.01 2.00 22.07
N HIS A 176 1.82 0.75 22.50
CA HIS A 176 2.10 -0.45 21.73
C HIS A 176 0.85 -1.30 21.49
N PHE A 177 0.76 -1.96 20.33
CA PHE A 177 -0.44 -2.71 19.95
C PHE A 177 -0.69 -3.93 20.85
N ASN A 178 0.38 -4.56 21.34
CA ASN A 178 0.33 -5.74 22.20
C ASN A 178 -0.30 -5.49 23.59
N GLU A 179 -0.61 -4.25 23.93
CA GLU A 179 -1.31 -3.86 25.16
C GLU A 179 -2.83 -4.02 25.08
N VAL A 180 -3.39 -4.29 23.89
CA VAL A 180 -4.84 -4.36 23.65
C VAL A 180 -5.25 -5.76 23.23
N SER A 181 -6.35 -6.25 23.84
CA SER A 181 -6.97 -7.51 23.45
C SER A 181 -8.04 -7.31 22.37
N PRO A 182 -8.27 -8.30 21.50
CA PRO A 182 -9.42 -8.32 20.59
C PRO A 182 -10.74 -8.20 21.35
N LEU A 183 -11.74 -7.59 20.72
CA LEU A 183 -13.14 -7.61 21.15
C LEU A 183 -13.67 -9.05 21.13
N SER A 184 -14.59 -9.35 22.03
CA SER A 184 -15.31 -10.62 22.00
C SER A 184 -16.27 -10.71 20.79
N GLU A 185 -16.74 -11.91 20.48
CA GLU A 185 -17.71 -12.13 19.39
C GLU A 185 -19.02 -11.37 19.63
N GLU A 186 -19.47 -11.27 20.89
CA GLU A 186 -20.69 -10.55 21.28
C GLU A 186 -20.57 -9.03 21.11
N GLU A 187 -19.34 -8.50 21.19
CA GLU A 187 -19.03 -7.08 21.03
C GLU A 187 -18.72 -6.71 19.58
N SER A 188 -18.61 -7.71 18.69
CA SER A 188 -18.22 -7.50 17.29
C SER A 188 -19.45 -7.13 16.45
N PRO A 189 -19.50 -5.91 15.87
CA PRO A 189 -20.61 -5.54 15.00
C PRO A 189 -20.65 -6.45 13.77
N ASN A 190 -21.84 -6.97 13.44
CA ASN A 190 -22.10 -7.86 12.29
C ASN A 190 -21.25 -7.47 11.07
N LEU A 191 -20.35 -8.38 10.71
CA LEU A 191 -19.41 -8.21 9.60
C LEU A 191 -20.16 -8.52 8.30
N SER A 192 -20.36 -7.51 7.45
CA SER A 192 -20.81 -7.72 6.08
C SER A 192 -19.72 -8.41 5.24
N GLU A 193 -20.15 -9.29 4.33
CA GLU A 193 -19.29 -10.05 3.42
C GLU A 193 -18.42 -9.13 2.54
N VAL A 194 -17.14 -9.50 2.39
CA VAL A 194 -16.14 -8.75 1.62
C VAL A 194 -16.20 -9.17 0.15
N ILE A 195 -16.13 -8.19 -0.75
CA ILE A 195 -16.05 -8.41 -2.20
C ILE A 195 -14.64 -8.89 -2.57
N ASP A 196 -14.53 -10.12 -3.07
CA ASP A 196 -13.31 -10.65 -3.67
C ASP A 196 -12.98 -9.88 -4.96
N SER A 197 -11.84 -9.21 -4.99
CA SER A 197 -11.39 -8.43 -6.15
C SER A 197 -10.85 -9.29 -7.30
N GLY A 198 -10.73 -10.61 -7.11
CA GLY A 198 -10.31 -11.54 -8.16
C GLY A 198 -8.88 -11.35 -8.65
N TYR A 199 -8.03 -10.55 -7.98
CA TYR A 199 -6.65 -10.25 -8.37
C TYR A 199 -5.61 -11.17 -7.70
N ASP A 200 -5.92 -11.65 -6.50
CA ASP A 200 -4.98 -12.36 -5.62
C ASP A 200 -5.29 -13.87 -5.61
N ILE A 201 -4.27 -14.75 -5.77
CA ILE A 201 -4.41 -16.21 -5.59
C ILE A 201 -3.68 -16.64 -4.32
N VAL A 202 -4.28 -17.55 -3.54
CA VAL A 202 -3.63 -18.18 -2.38
C VAL A 202 -2.40 -18.96 -2.84
N ILE A 203 -1.20 -18.57 -2.37
CA ILE A 203 0.00 -19.38 -2.58
C ILE A 203 -0.09 -20.55 -1.60
N ALA A 204 -0.66 -21.67 -2.04
CA ALA A 204 -0.77 -22.86 -1.21
C ALA A 204 0.61 -23.49 -0.97
N SER A 205 1.09 -23.46 0.27
CA SER A 205 1.95 -24.52 0.78
C SER A 205 1.18 -25.84 0.72
N LYS A 206 1.74 -26.85 0.06
CA LYS A 206 1.12 -28.17 -0.14
C LYS A 206 0.58 -28.71 1.20
N ASN A 207 -0.70 -29.10 1.20
CA ASN A 207 -1.45 -29.75 2.28
C ASN A 207 -2.03 -28.86 3.39
N THR A 208 -3.11 -28.15 3.08
CA THR A 208 -4.19 -27.91 4.06
C THR A 208 -5.49 -27.64 3.31
N LYS A 209 -6.58 -28.29 3.72
CA LYS A 209 -7.94 -27.99 3.24
C LYS A 209 -8.28 -26.54 3.63
N VAL A 210 -8.59 -25.71 2.64
CA VAL A 210 -8.76 -24.25 2.81
C VAL A 210 -10.23 -23.94 3.09
N PRO A 211 -10.58 -23.28 4.21
CA PRO A 211 -11.85 -22.56 4.34
C PRO A 211 -11.87 -21.38 3.37
N GLN A 212 -13.05 -20.94 2.90
CA GLN A 212 -13.19 -19.69 2.13
C GLN A 212 -12.76 -18.49 2.99
N ASP A 213 -11.45 -18.23 3.04
CA ASP A 213 -10.87 -17.17 3.84
C ASP A 213 -10.74 -15.90 3.00
N ASN A 214 -11.50 -14.88 3.39
CA ASN A 214 -11.51 -13.54 2.79
C ASN A 214 -10.20 -12.76 3.05
N SER A 215 -9.25 -13.35 3.78
CA SER A 215 -7.92 -12.79 4.00
C SER A 215 -7.11 -12.68 2.70
N ARG A 216 -6.49 -11.52 2.47
CA ARG A 216 -5.46 -11.34 1.43
C ARG A 216 -4.06 -11.68 1.92
N TYR A 217 -3.93 -12.06 3.19
CA TYR A 217 -2.67 -12.45 3.78
C TYR A 217 -2.09 -13.67 3.04
N GLY A 218 -0.82 -13.59 2.64
CA GLY A 218 -0.13 -14.68 1.94
C GLY A 218 -0.50 -14.91 0.47
N LYS A 219 -1.35 -14.08 -0.15
CA LYS A 219 -1.71 -14.22 -1.57
C LYS A 219 -0.69 -13.55 -2.51
N GLY A 220 -0.36 -14.22 -3.61
CA GLY A 220 0.61 -13.76 -4.62
C GLY A 220 -0.05 -13.21 -5.88
N LEU A 221 0.81 -12.71 -6.79
CA LEU A 221 0.40 -12.38 -8.16
C LEU A 221 -0.05 -13.64 -8.90
N LYS A 222 -1.04 -13.49 -9.79
CA LYS A 222 -1.38 -14.56 -10.72
C LYS A 222 -0.20 -14.86 -11.65
N GLN A 223 0.01 -16.13 -11.96
CA GLN A 223 1.08 -16.58 -12.86
C GLN A 223 1.04 -15.87 -14.23
N GLU A 224 -0.15 -15.61 -14.76
CA GLU A 224 -0.34 -14.87 -16.02
C GLU A 224 0.22 -13.44 -15.96
N LEU A 225 0.01 -12.74 -14.83
CA LEU A 225 0.53 -11.40 -14.60
C LEU A 225 2.05 -11.43 -14.40
N GLU A 226 2.58 -12.42 -13.69
CA GLU A 226 4.02 -12.61 -13.54
C GLU A 226 4.71 -12.78 -14.91
N LEU A 227 4.12 -13.61 -15.79
CA LEU A 227 4.61 -13.80 -17.16
C LEU A 227 4.53 -12.52 -17.99
N LEU A 228 3.42 -11.79 -17.89
CA LEU A 228 3.25 -10.50 -18.58
C LEU A 228 4.32 -9.49 -18.14
N TYR A 229 4.51 -9.32 -16.83
CA TYR A 229 5.50 -8.39 -16.29
C TYR A 229 6.93 -8.81 -16.63
N GLY A 230 7.22 -10.11 -16.62
CA GLY A 230 8.49 -10.65 -17.13
C GLY A 230 8.76 -10.25 -18.58
N LYS A 231 7.77 -10.41 -19.47
CA LYS A 231 7.89 -10.01 -20.89
C LYS A 231 8.15 -8.52 -21.05
N ILE A 232 7.44 -7.67 -20.29
CA ILE A 232 7.65 -6.21 -20.31
C ILE A 232 9.09 -5.88 -19.87
N ILE A 233 9.54 -6.41 -18.74
CA ILE A 233 10.89 -6.14 -18.22
C ILE A 233 11.96 -6.57 -19.23
N THR A 234 11.85 -7.77 -19.81
CA THR A 234 12.81 -8.27 -20.80
C THR A 234 12.83 -7.38 -22.04
N LYS A 235 11.66 -7.02 -22.58
CA LYS A 235 11.55 -6.16 -23.78
C LYS A 235 12.23 -4.80 -23.57
N TYR A 236 11.96 -4.13 -22.46
CA TYR A 236 12.50 -2.80 -22.21
C TYR A 236 13.94 -2.82 -21.69
N SER A 237 14.35 -3.82 -20.92
CA SER A 237 15.76 -3.93 -20.50
C SER A 237 16.71 -4.15 -21.68
N ALA A 238 16.28 -4.86 -22.73
CA ALA A 238 17.05 -5.01 -23.96
C ALA A 238 17.22 -3.68 -24.73
N LEU A 239 16.22 -2.79 -24.68
CA LEU A 239 16.26 -1.48 -25.32
C LEU A 239 17.14 -0.46 -24.59
N TYR A 240 17.32 -0.63 -23.27
CA TYR A 240 18.11 0.26 -22.42
C TYR A 240 19.42 -0.37 -21.91
N ALA A 241 19.84 -1.50 -22.49
CA ALA A 241 21.16 -2.04 -22.20
C ALA A 241 22.20 -1.00 -22.64
N PRO A 242 23.18 -0.64 -21.78
CA PRO A 242 24.24 0.26 -22.19
C PRO A 242 24.90 -0.31 -23.44
N ILE A 243 24.96 0.48 -24.51
CA ILE A 243 25.79 0.16 -25.67
C ILE A 243 27.17 -0.06 -25.09
N LYS A 244 27.67 -1.30 -25.09
CA LYS A 244 29.07 -1.57 -24.78
C LYS A 244 29.85 -0.83 -25.85
N THR A 245 30.36 0.36 -25.53
CA THR A 245 31.38 1.01 -26.34
C THR A 245 32.54 0.03 -26.40
N HIS A 246 32.79 -0.47 -27.60
CA HIS A 246 33.89 -1.37 -27.88
C HIS A 246 35.16 -0.52 -27.83
N ASP A 247 35.70 -0.26 -26.63
CA ASP A 247 37.04 0.30 -26.48
C ASP A 247 38.05 -0.80 -26.79
N SER A 248 38.28 -1.05 -28.08
CA SER A 248 39.54 -1.61 -28.55
C SER A 248 40.52 -0.45 -28.70
N VAL A 249 41.11 -0.01 -27.58
CA VAL A 249 42.37 0.72 -27.62
C VAL A 249 43.47 -0.32 -27.61
N ASP A 250 43.89 -0.64 -28.83
CA ASP A 250 45.16 -1.25 -29.14
C ASP A 250 46.26 -0.29 -28.66
N ALA A 251 46.93 -0.62 -27.56
CA ALA A 251 48.06 0.13 -27.05
C ALA A 251 49.15 -0.82 -26.57
N GLY A 252 50.15 -1.00 -27.43
CA GLY A 252 51.54 -0.86 -27.01
C GLY A 252 52.23 -2.13 -26.56
N GLN A 253 52.60 -2.98 -27.53
CA GLN A 253 53.88 -3.67 -27.43
C GLN A 253 55.01 -2.64 -27.53
N SER A 254 55.91 -2.60 -26.54
CA SER A 254 57.34 -2.42 -26.78
C SER A 254 58.15 -2.97 -25.61
N PRO A 255 59.34 -3.58 -25.88
CA PRO A 255 60.01 -4.45 -24.94
C PRO A 255 61.09 -3.75 -24.11
N ILE A 256 61.33 -4.36 -22.97
CA ILE A 256 62.49 -4.19 -22.09
C ILE A 256 63.77 -4.41 -22.91
N ASN A 257 64.72 -3.47 -22.86
CA ASN A 257 66.14 -3.74 -23.05
C ASN A 257 67.00 -2.63 -22.43
N THR A 258 67.80 -3.00 -21.42
CA THR A 258 69.04 -2.32 -21.06
C THR A 258 69.99 -3.37 -20.48
N PRO A 259 71.17 -3.55 -21.09
CA PRO A 259 72.37 -3.85 -20.34
C PRO A 259 73.50 -2.85 -20.69
N GLY A 260 74.27 -2.44 -19.69
CA GLY A 260 75.47 -1.61 -19.84
C GLY A 260 75.52 -0.46 -18.85
#